data_AF-A0A433D2L2-F1
#
_entry.id   AF-A0A433D2L2-F1
#
_cell.length_a   1.000
_cell.length_b   1.000
_cell.length_c   1.000
_cell.angle_alpha   90.00
_cell.angle_beta   90.00
_cell.angle_gamma   90.00
#
_symmetry.space_group_name_H-M   'P 1'
#
loop_
_entity.id
_entity.type
_entity.pdbx_description
1 polymer ?
#
loop_
_entity_poly.entity_id
_entity_poly.type
_entity_poly.pdbx_seq_one_letter_code
_entity_poly.pdbx_strand_id
1 'polypeptide(L)'
;MSSTVFHISESKLIRPSPFIVVVLNLKLLRTQIQVTLTHSTGTWRELLAQTRNKFDRLQEGAEFYFVDQETKKMIIEDKVTFDRLLNKTAPNDQNEVIVDLIVRMFDLTYRPVAAPT
;
A
#
# COMPACT_ATOMS: atom_id res chain seq x y z
N MET A 1 -31.18 48.10 -8.09
CA MET A 1 -30.84 47.42 -6.82
C MET A 1 -30.14 46.13 -7.18
N SER A 2 -28.92 45.95 -6.67
CA SER A 2 -28.04 44.83 -6.99
C SER A 2 -28.44 43.60 -6.17
N SER A 3 -28.54 42.43 -6.80
CA SER A 3 -28.64 41.15 -6.11
C SER A 3 -27.62 40.18 -6.70
N THR A 4 -26.44 40.18 -6.08
CA THR A 4 -25.49 39.07 -6.11
C THR A 4 -26.04 37.91 -5.27
N VAL A 5 -25.73 36.65 -5.61
CA VAL A 5 -25.67 35.42 -4.78
C VAL A 5 -26.15 34.21 -5.61
N PHE A 6 -25.51 33.04 -5.70
CA PHE A 6 -24.15 32.53 -5.44
C PHE A 6 -24.03 31.33 -6.41
N HIS A 7 -22.90 31.18 -7.09
CA HIS A 7 -22.57 29.93 -7.78
C HIS A 7 -22.35 28.87 -6.70
N ILE A 8 -23.26 27.90 -6.59
CA ILE A 8 -23.02 26.70 -5.81
C ILE A 8 -22.21 25.78 -6.71
N SER A 9 -20.89 25.82 -6.58
CA SER A 9 -20.04 24.74 -7.09
C SER A 9 -20.45 23.47 -6.36
N GLU A 10 -20.97 22.48 -7.10
CA GLU A 10 -21.24 21.15 -6.59
C GLU A 10 -19.93 20.51 -6.12
N SER A 11 -19.62 20.71 -4.84
CA SER A 11 -18.62 19.91 -4.13
C SER A 11 -19.12 18.48 -4.16
N LYS A 12 -18.53 17.68 -5.05
CA LYS A 12 -18.68 16.23 -5.19
C LYS A 12 -18.78 15.60 -3.80
N LEU A 13 -20.00 15.29 -3.38
CA LEU A 13 -20.29 14.57 -2.14
C LEU A 13 -19.69 13.17 -2.27
N ILE A 14 -18.46 13.00 -1.78
CA ILE A 14 -17.85 11.69 -1.60
C ILE A 14 -18.64 11.03 -0.47
N ARG A 15 -19.62 10.21 -0.83
CA ARG A 15 -20.33 9.38 0.16
C ARG A 15 -19.28 8.54 0.87
N PRO A 16 -19.22 8.52 2.22
CA PRO A 16 -18.31 7.65 2.92
C PRO A 16 -18.63 6.21 2.53
N SER A 17 -17.64 5.51 1.97
CA SER A 17 -17.74 4.09 1.67
C SER A 17 -17.92 3.33 2.99
N PRO A 18 -18.88 2.40 3.10
CA PRO A 18 -18.96 1.53 4.28
C PRO A 18 -17.76 0.58 4.38
N PHE A 19 -16.97 0.47 3.31
CA PHE A 19 -15.76 -0.32 3.26
C PHE A 19 -14.53 0.57 3.48
N ILE A 20 -13.63 0.10 4.34
CA ILE A 20 -12.31 0.70 4.52
C ILE A 20 -11.54 0.53 3.20
N VAL A 21 -11.04 1.64 2.68
CA VAL A 21 -10.16 1.67 1.52
C VAL A 21 -8.72 1.71 2.01
N VAL A 22 -7.85 0.90 1.42
CA VAL A 22 -6.42 0.89 1.73
C VAL A 22 -5.68 1.57 0.58
N VAL A 23 -5.01 2.68 0.87
CA VAL A 23 -4.20 3.43 -0.10
C VAL A 23 -2.73 3.18 0.20
N LEU A 24 -2.03 2.54 -0.73
CA LEU A 24 -0.65 2.10 -0.58
C LEU A 24 0.23 2.89 -1.52
N ASN A 25 1.11 3.71 -0.96
CA ASN A 25 2.14 4.40 -1.72
C ASN A 25 3.40 3.54 -1.72
N LEU A 26 3.71 2.92 -2.85
CA LEU A 26 4.82 1.99 -2.98
C LEU A 26 6.01 2.69 -3.62
N LYS A 27 7.18 2.55 -3.01
CA LYS A 27 8.44 3.08 -3.54
C LYS A 27 9.44 1.97 -3.81
N LEU A 28 9.87 1.84 -5.06
CA LEU A 28 11.00 0.98 -5.45
C LEU A 28 12.08 1.86 -6.07
N LEU A 29 13.23 1.97 -5.38
CA LEU A 29 14.35 2.82 -5.80
C LEU A 29 13.91 4.29 -6.00
N ARG A 30 13.89 4.75 -7.25
CA ARG A 30 13.48 6.12 -7.64
C ARG A 30 12.04 6.17 -8.17
N THR A 31 11.36 5.03 -8.30
CA THR A 31 10.00 4.95 -8.81
C THR A 31 9.01 4.88 -7.65
N GLN A 32 7.95 5.68 -7.72
CA GLN A 32 6.86 5.65 -6.77
C GLN A 32 5.54 5.44 -7.52
N ILE A 33 4.70 4.56 -6.98
CA ILE A 33 3.37 4.25 -7.51
C ILE A 33 2.37 4.25 -6.37
N GLN A 34 1.10 4.44 -6.69
CA GLN A 34 0.01 4.26 -5.75
C GLN A 34 -0.86 3.07 -6.16
N VAL A 35 -1.29 2.30 -5.17
CA VAL A 35 -2.23 1.19 -5.29
C VAL A 35 -3.37 1.43 -4.31
N THR A 36 -4.60 1.36 -4.79
CA THR A 36 -5.80 1.51 -3.97
C THR A 36 -6.56 0.19 -3.97
N LEU A 37 -6.81 -0.37 -2.79
CA LEU A 37 -7.46 -1.66 -2.60
C LEU A 37 -8.64 -1.54 -1.63
N THR A 38 -9.67 -2.36 -1.81
CA THR A 38 -10.68 -2.55 -0.78
C THR A 38 -10.14 -3.47 0.31
N HIS A 39 -10.31 -3.11 1.59
CA HIS A 39 -9.89 -3.96 2.69
C HIS A 39 -10.73 -5.26 2.72
N SER A 40 -10.06 -6.40 2.56
CA SER A 40 -10.65 -7.73 2.49
C SER A 40 -9.62 -8.80 2.86
N THR A 41 -10.06 -10.07 2.96
CA THR A 41 -9.15 -11.20 3.15
C THR A 41 -8.16 -11.40 2.00
N GLY A 42 -8.47 -10.86 0.81
CA GLY A 42 -7.65 -10.94 -0.40
C GLY A 42 -6.65 -9.79 -0.60
N THR A 43 -6.74 -8.72 0.20
CA THR A 43 -5.95 -7.48 0.00
C THR A 43 -4.44 -7.74 -0.10
N TRP A 44 -3.91 -8.64 0.73
CA TRP A 44 -2.49 -9.02 0.66
C TRP A 44 -2.09 -9.61 -0.69
N ARG A 45 -2.87 -10.56 -1.21
CA ARG A 45 -2.59 -11.20 -2.51
C ARG A 45 -2.69 -10.19 -3.64
N GLU A 46 -3.66 -9.28 -3.57
CA GLU A 46 -3.85 -8.25 -4.57
C GLU A 46 -2.74 -7.21 -4.56
N LEU A 47 -2.26 -6.81 -3.38
CA LEU A 47 -1.08 -5.96 -3.24
C LEU A 47 0.14 -6.58 -3.92
N LEU A 48 0.42 -7.87 -3.66
CA LEU A 48 1.55 -8.57 -4.30
C LEU A 48 1.42 -8.59 -5.83
N ALA A 49 0.22 -8.89 -6.35
CA ALA A 49 -0.05 -8.93 -7.78
C ALA A 49 0.11 -7.55 -8.42
N GLN A 50 -0.49 -6.50 -7.84
CA GLN A 50 -0.38 -5.14 -8.36
C GLN A 50 1.05 -4.59 -8.28
N THR A 51 1.81 -4.94 -7.24
CA THR A 51 3.21 -4.54 -7.12
C THR A 51 4.06 -5.14 -8.25
N ARG A 52 3.89 -6.43 -8.56
CA ARG A 52 4.55 -7.08 -9.70
C ARG A 52 4.15 -6.46 -11.03
N ASN A 53 2.85 -6.19 -11.22
CA ASN A 53 2.34 -5.65 -12.48
C ASN A 53 2.80 -4.22 -12.74
N LYS A 54 3.01 -3.40 -11.70
CA LYS A 54 3.35 -1.99 -11.83
C LYS A 54 4.85 -1.69 -11.79
N PHE A 55 5.67 -2.61 -11.28
CA PHE A 55 7.13 -2.47 -11.30
C PHE A 55 7.75 -3.49 -12.24
N ASP A 56 8.17 -3.04 -13.42
CA ASP A 56 8.82 -3.90 -14.44
C ASP A 56 10.02 -4.67 -13.89
N ARG A 57 10.74 -4.11 -12.92
CA ARG A 57 11.91 -4.74 -12.27
C ARG A 57 11.57 -5.94 -11.39
N LEU A 58 10.29 -6.15 -11.07
CA LEU A 58 9.80 -7.28 -10.28
C LEU A 58 9.16 -8.37 -11.16
N GLN A 59 9.29 -8.26 -12.48
CA GLN A 59 8.88 -9.32 -13.41
C GLN A 59 9.83 -10.52 -13.31
N GLU A 60 9.29 -11.71 -13.59
CA GLU A 60 9.99 -13.02 -13.59
C GLU A 60 10.78 -13.38 -12.32
N GLY A 61 10.13 -14.10 -11.40
CA GLY A 61 10.81 -14.84 -10.32
C GLY A 61 11.46 -14.00 -9.22
N ALA A 62 11.45 -12.67 -9.32
CA ALA A 62 11.94 -11.78 -8.28
C ALA A 62 11.11 -11.91 -6.99
N GLU A 63 11.76 -12.35 -5.93
CA GLU A 63 11.20 -12.28 -4.59
C GLU A 63 11.37 -10.85 -4.06
N PHE A 64 10.33 -10.34 -3.40
CA PHE A 64 10.35 -9.02 -2.80
C PHE A 64 9.56 -9.00 -1.50
N TYR A 65 9.84 -8.00 -0.68
CA TYR A 65 9.15 -7.72 0.57
C TYR A 65 8.91 -6.21 0.68
N PHE A 66 8.05 -5.83 1.62
CA PHE A 66 7.80 -4.43 1.92
C PHE A 66 8.45 -4.04 3.23
N VAL A 67 8.81 -2.77 3.34
CA VAL A 67 9.26 -2.14 4.57
C VAL A 67 8.41 -0.91 4.79
N ASP A 68 7.84 -0.78 5.99
CA ASP A 68 7.14 0.45 6.37
C ASP A 68 8.08 1.66 6.25
N GLN A 69 7.68 2.67 5.48
CA GLN A 69 8.50 3.84 5.23
C GLN A 69 8.62 4.74 6.46
N GLU A 70 7.62 4.76 7.33
CA GLU A 70 7.60 5.60 8.53
C GLU A 70 8.67 5.12 9.52
N THR A 71 8.58 3.84 9.92
CA THR A 71 9.51 3.29 10.91
C THR A 71 10.84 2.82 10.30
N LYS A 72 10.84 2.45 9.01
CA LYS A 72 11.94 1.78 8.29
C LYS A 72 12.47 0.50 8.97
N LYS A 73 11.72 -0.03 9.95
CA LYS A 73 12.12 -1.18 10.77
C LYS A 73 11.18 -2.37 10.60
N MET A 74 9.92 -2.11 10.29
CA MET A 74 8.92 -3.17 10.11
C MET A 74 9.04 -3.76 8.71
N ILE A 75 9.61 -4.96 8.63
CA ILE A 75 9.58 -5.82 7.44
C ILE A 75 8.20 -6.47 7.37
N ILE A 76 7.61 -6.46 6.18
CA ILE A 76 6.26 -6.97 5.89
C ILE A 76 6.42 -7.98 4.74
N GLU A 77 6.49 -9.26 5.10
CA GLU A 77 6.67 -10.38 4.19
C GLU A 77 5.44 -11.31 4.12
N ASP A 78 4.48 -11.10 5.03
CA ASP A 78 3.32 -11.96 5.19
C ASP A 78 2.03 -11.16 5.49
N LYS A 79 0.89 -11.83 5.27
CA LYS A 79 -0.45 -11.27 5.48
C LYS A 79 -0.68 -10.82 6.92
N VAL A 80 -0.21 -11.58 7.91
CA VAL A 80 -0.47 -11.28 9.33
C VAL A 80 0.21 -9.98 9.72
N THR A 81 1.46 -9.79 9.29
CA THR A 81 2.21 -8.57 9.54
C THR A 81 1.60 -7.37 8.83
N PHE A 82 1.11 -7.55 7.59
CA PHE A 82 0.38 -6.52 6.85
C PHE A 82 -0.94 -6.14 7.53
N ASP A 83 -1.78 -7.09 7.92
CA ASP A 83 -3.05 -6.82 8.61
C ASP A 83 -2.81 -6.10 9.94
N ARG A 84 -1.75 -6.47 10.66
CA ARG A 84 -1.35 -5.81 11.91
C ARG A 84 -0.97 -4.34 11.67
N LEU A 85 -0.33 -4.03 10.54
CA LEU A 85 -0.04 -2.64 10.15
C LEU A 85 -1.34 -1.88 9.91
N LEU A 86 -2.22 -2.43 9.06
CA LEU A 86 -3.50 -1.79 8.74
C LEU A 86 -4.36 -1.51 9.98
N ASN A 87 -4.41 -2.45 10.93
CA ASN A 87 -5.18 -2.29 12.17
C ASN A 87 -4.60 -1.24 13.13
N LYS A 88 -3.32 -0.88 12.98
CA LYS A 88 -2.67 0.16 13.80
C LYS A 88 -2.75 1.53 13.16
N THR A 89 -2.94 1.60 11.85
CA THR A 89 -3.05 2.86 11.11
C THR A 89 -4.50 3.35 11.17
N ALA A 90 -4.70 4.52 11.78
CA ALA A 90 -6.03 5.13 11.85
C ALA A 90 -6.49 5.56 10.45
N PRO A 91 -7.77 5.32 10.08
CA PRO A 91 -8.32 5.84 8.84
C PRO A 91 -8.45 7.37 8.90
N ASN A 92 -8.35 8.01 7.73
CA ASN A 92 -8.60 9.44 7.57
C ASN A 92 -10.11 9.78 7.54
N ASP A 93 -10.45 11.05 7.37
CA ASP A 93 -11.83 11.54 7.27
C ASP A 93 -12.62 10.98 6.06
N GLN A 94 -11.93 10.34 5.11
CA GLN A 94 -12.51 9.68 3.94
C GLN A 94 -12.65 8.15 4.12
N ASN A 95 -12.40 7.64 5.34
CA ASN A 95 -12.40 6.21 5.67
C ASN A 95 -11.30 5.42 4.93
N GLU A 96 -10.17 6.07 4.66
CA GLU A 96 -9.01 5.49 4.00
C GLU A 96 -7.86 5.25 4.99
N VAL A 97 -7.27 4.06 4.93
CA VAL A 97 -6.02 3.72 5.61
C VAL A 97 -4.88 3.95 4.62
N ILE A 98 -4.08 4.99 4.87
CA ILE A 98 -2.95 5.37 4.00
C ILE A 98 -1.66 4.81 4.59
N VAL A 99 -0.90 4.07 3.79
CA VAL A 99 0.36 3.45 4.20
C VAL A 99 1.43 3.68 3.14
N ASP A 100 2.59 4.17 3.58
CA ASP A 100 3.76 4.33 2.73
C ASP A 100 4.70 3.13 2.89
N LEU A 101 4.97 2.41 1.80
CA LEU A 101 5.81 1.21 1.80
C LEU A 101 6.98 1.35 0.84
N ILE A 102 8.16 0.91 1.28
CA ILE A 102 9.32 0.70 0.44
C ILE A 102 9.34 -0.74 -0.02
N VAL A 103 9.38 -0.97 -1.33
CA VAL A 103 9.57 -2.30 -1.91
C VAL A 103 11.06 -2.61 -1.96
N ARG A 104 11.42 -3.81 -1.50
CA ARG A 104 12.78 -4.35 -1.51
C ARG A 104 12.80 -5.71 -2.20
N MET A 105 13.81 -5.96 -3.03
CA MET A 105 14.03 -7.27 -3.63
C MET A 105 14.92 -8.09 -2.70
N PHE A 106 14.66 -9.39 -2.59
CA PHE A 106 15.64 -10.29 -1.99
C PHE A 106 16.85 -10.37 -2.90
N ASP A 107 18.05 -10.24 -2.34
CA ASP A 107 19.27 -10.44 -3.08
C ASP A 107 19.44 -11.95 -3.33
N LEU A 108 19.47 -12.38 -4.60
CA LEU A 108 19.68 -13.78 -4.97
C LEU A 108 21.08 -14.31 -4.56
N THR A 109 21.94 -13.46 -3.99
CA THR A 109 23.21 -13.89 -3.39
C THR A 109 23.08 -14.43 -1.96
N TYR A 110 21.93 -14.25 -1.29
CA TYR A 110 21.70 -14.87 0.03
C TYR A 110 21.16 -16.31 -0.11
N ARG A 111 22.08 -17.27 -0.22
CA ARG A 111 21.78 -18.66 0.16
C ARG A 111 21.94 -18.75 1.67
N PRO A 112 20.88 -19.00 2.47
CA PRO A 112 21.10 -19.41 3.85
C PRO A 112 21.91 -20.70 3.81
N VAL A 113 23.15 -20.64 4.30
CA VAL A 113 23.98 -21.83 4.48
C VAL A 113 23.21 -22.71 5.46
N ALA A 114 22.81 -23.90 5.03
CA ALA A 114 22.17 -24.86 5.90
C ALA A 114 23.07 -25.04 7.14
N ALA A 115 22.49 -24.91 8.33
CA ALA A 115 23.20 -25.17 9.56
C ALA A 115 23.75 -26.60 9.51
N PRO A 116 25.05 -26.82 9.81
CA PRO A 116 25.58 -28.17 9.87
C PRO A 116 24.83 -28.95 10.96
N THR A 117 24.27 -30.09 10.56
CA THR A 117 23.69 -31.12 11.45
C THR A 117 24.70 -31.67 12.43
#